data_AF-A0A8S0FZG2-F1
#
_entry.id   AF-A0A8S0FZG2-F1
#
_cell.length_a   1.000
_cell.length_b   1.000
_cell.length_c   1.000
_cell.angle_alpha   90.00
_cell.angle_beta   90.00
_cell.angle_gamma   90.00
#
_symmetry.space_group_name_H-M   'P 1'
#
loop_
_entity.id
_entity.type
_entity.pdbx_description
1 polymer ?
#
loop_
_entity_poly.entity_id
_entity_poly.type
_entity_poly.pdbx_seq_one_letter_code
_entity_poly.pdbx_strand_id
1 'polypeptide(L)'
;MKRIALQPPHFRVDWQEFAALLSERTRLVILNTPHNPSATVWQQTDFAALWQAIAGHEIFVISDEVYEHINFSQQGHASVLAHPQLRERAVAVSSFGKTYHMTGWKVGYCVAPAPISAEIRKVHQYLTFSVNTPAQLALADMLRAEPEHYLALPDRSYSFIARSAIFW
;
A
#
# COMPACT_ATOMS: atom_id res chain seq x y z
N MET A 1 14.41 -16.10 0.06
CA MET A 1 13.32 -15.33 0.70
C MET A 1 13.31 -15.69 2.18
N LYS A 2 13.58 -14.73 3.07
CA LYS A 2 13.42 -14.89 4.53
C LYS A 2 11.98 -14.52 4.90
N ARG A 3 11.43 -15.08 5.97
CA ARG A 3 10.05 -14.87 6.43
C ARG A 3 10.05 -14.59 7.93
N ILE A 4 9.12 -13.75 8.37
CA ILE A 4 8.81 -13.53 9.78
C ILE A 4 7.47 -14.18 10.05
N ALA A 5 7.38 -15.00 11.09
CA ALA A 5 6.13 -15.63 11.50
C ALA A 5 5.43 -14.75 12.53
N LEU A 6 4.51 -13.89 12.09
CA LEU A 6 3.71 -13.07 12.99
C LEU A 6 2.85 -13.97 13.89
N GLN A 7 2.90 -13.73 15.20
CA GLN A 7 2.24 -14.61 16.17
C GLN A 7 0.85 -14.09 16.57
N PRO A 8 -0.17 -14.95 16.67
CA PRO A 8 -1.45 -14.59 17.26
C PRO A 8 -1.29 -14.22 18.75
N PRO A 9 -2.25 -13.47 19.34
CA PRO A 9 -3.48 -12.98 18.70
C PRO A 9 -3.30 -11.62 17.99
N HIS A 10 -2.21 -10.90 18.25
CA HIS A 10 -2.04 -9.52 17.81
C HIS A 10 -1.24 -9.36 16.52
N PHE A 11 -0.54 -10.41 16.06
CA PHE A 11 0.26 -10.43 14.84
C PHE A 11 1.17 -9.21 14.68
N ARG A 12 1.79 -8.77 15.78
CA ARG A 12 2.75 -7.66 15.80
C ARG A 12 4.08 -8.13 15.23
N VAL A 13 4.80 -7.21 14.59
CA VAL A 13 6.17 -7.46 14.14
C VAL A 13 7.07 -7.52 15.38
N ASP A 14 7.84 -8.61 15.50
CA ASP A 14 8.98 -8.64 16.40
C ASP A 14 10.16 -7.97 15.69
N TRP A 15 10.52 -6.77 16.15
CA TRP A 15 11.59 -5.97 15.55
C TRP A 15 13.00 -6.53 15.84
N GLN A 16 13.16 -7.35 16.89
CA GLN A 16 14.42 -8.05 17.14
C GLN A 16 14.57 -9.21 16.14
N GLU A 17 13.49 -9.98 15.91
CA GLU A 17 13.46 -11.01 14.87
C GLU A 17 13.71 -10.40 13.48
N PHE A 18 13.06 -9.28 13.17
CA PHE A 18 13.28 -8.55 11.91
C PHE A 18 14.75 -8.17 11.71
N ALA A 19 15.37 -7.54 12.72
CA ALA A 19 16.76 -7.12 12.65
C ALA A 19 17.71 -8.31 12.43
N ALA A 20 17.47 -9.44 13.10
CA ALA A 20 18.27 -10.65 12.92
C ALA A 20 18.16 -11.26 11.51
N LEU A 21 17.10 -10.96 10.76
CA LEU A 21 16.95 -11.40 9.38
C LEU A 21 17.63 -10.49 8.36
N LEU A 22 18.08 -9.29 8.74
CA LEU A 22 18.82 -8.42 7.82
C LEU A 22 20.17 -9.04 7.45
N SER A 23 20.65 -8.72 6.26
CA SER A 23 22.00 -9.03 5.79
C SER A 23 22.36 -8.13 4.63
N GLU A 24 23.63 -8.17 4.21
CA GLU A 24 24.12 -7.48 3.00
C GLU A 24 23.38 -7.86 1.71
N ARG A 25 22.62 -8.97 1.72
CA ARG A 25 21.81 -9.43 0.58
C ARG A 25 20.34 -9.03 0.68
N THR A 26 19.91 -8.45 1.79
CA THR A 26 18.54 -7.97 1.93
C THR A 26 18.35 -6.76 1.02
N ARG A 27 17.42 -6.86 0.07
CA ARG A 27 17.15 -5.80 -0.92
C ARG A 27 15.74 -5.22 -0.82
N LEU A 28 14.81 -5.98 -0.25
CA LEU A 28 13.40 -5.66 -0.29
C LEU A 28 12.70 -6.19 0.96
N VAL A 29 11.87 -5.35 1.56
CA VAL A 29 10.85 -5.73 2.54
C VAL A 29 9.49 -5.64 1.87
N ILE A 30 8.69 -6.70 1.99
CA ILE A 30 7.30 -6.69 1.55
C ILE A 30 6.43 -6.75 2.80
N LEU A 31 5.51 -5.81 2.92
CA LEU A 31 4.53 -5.76 4.00
C LEU A 31 3.12 -5.59 3.41
N ASN A 32 2.10 -6.01 4.16
CA ASN A 32 0.71 -5.85 3.78
C ASN A 32 -0.07 -5.27 4.96
N THR A 33 -0.67 -4.10 4.77
CA THR A 33 -1.42 -3.39 5.81
C THR A 33 -2.55 -2.55 5.18
N PRO A 34 -3.83 -2.75 5.58
CA PRO A 34 -4.34 -3.79 6.47
C PRO A 34 -4.01 -5.22 6.01
N HIS A 35 -3.63 -6.07 6.96
CA HIS A 35 -3.01 -7.37 6.69
C HIS A 35 -4.07 -8.44 6.43
N ASN A 36 -4.07 -9.00 5.22
CA ASN A 36 -4.76 -10.23 4.90
C ASN A 36 -3.82 -11.42 5.18
N PRO A 37 -4.18 -12.40 6.04
CA PRO A 37 -5.53 -12.68 6.57
C PRO A 37 -5.77 -12.28 8.03
N SER A 38 -4.79 -11.72 8.76
CA SER A 38 -4.92 -11.50 10.22
C SER A 38 -5.87 -10.37 10.60
N ALA A 39 -6.26 -9.52 9.65
CA ALA A 39 -7.04 -8.30 9.86
C ALA A 39 -6.36 -7.27 10.80
N THR A 40 -5.05 -7.36 10.98
CA THR A 40 -4.27 -6.38 11.77
C THR A 40 -3.77 -5.24 10.88
N VAL A 41 -3.47 -4.10 11.49
CA VAL A 41 -2.97 -2.91 10.79
C VAL A 41 -1.64 -2.47 11.38
N TRP A 42 -0.75 -1.98 10.53
CA TRP A 42 0.42 -1.23 10.98
C TRP A 42 0.00 0.13 11.50
N GLN A 43 0.69 0.57 12.54
CA GLN A 43 0.58 1.90 13.12
C GLN A 43 1.71 2.78 12.60
N GLN A 44 1.62 4.09 12.82
CA GLN A 44 2.71 5.02 12.48
C GLN A 44 4.04 4.62 13.16
N THR A 45 3.96 4.08 14.37
CA THR A 45 5.13 3.57 15.12
C THR A 45 5.77 2.36 14.45
N ASP A 46 5.00 1.51 13.75
CA ASP A 46 5.54 0.36 13.03
C ASP A 46 6.35 0.81 11.81
N PHE A 47 5.89 1.84 11.08
CA PHE A 47 6.68 2.45 10.00
C PHE A 47 7.93 3.15 10.53
N ALA A 48 7.83 3.86 11.65
CA ALA A 48 9.00 4.47 12.29
C ALA A 48 10.04 3.42 12.69
N ALA A 49 9.61 2.29 13.25
CA ALA A 49 10.48 1.16 13.60
C ALA A 49 11.11 0.51 12.36
N LEU A 50 10.34 0.32 11.28
CA LEU A 50 10.87 -0.16 10.00
C LEU A 50 11.97 0.76 9.48
N TRP A 51 11.74 2.06 9.48
CA TRP A 51 12.74 3.04 9.04
C TRP A 51 14.03 2.91 9.86
N GLN A 52 13.93 2.89 11.20
CA GLN A 52 15.11 2.73 12.05
C GLN A 52 15.90 1.46 11.74
N ALA A 53 15.20 0.35 11.45
CA ALA A 53 15.84 -0.92 11.16
C ALA A 53 16.54 -0.95 9.79
N ILE A 54 16.08 -0.17 8.81
CA ILE A 54 16.59 -0.25 7.41
C ILE A 54 17.31 1.02 6.93
N ALA A 55 17.34 2.10 7.71
CA ALA A 55 17.81 3.42 7.27
C ALA A 55 19.22 3.37 6.64
N GLY A 56 20.14 2.64 7.28
CA GLY A 56 21.54 2.48 6.85
C GLY A 56 21.77 1.45 5.74
N HIS A 57 20.72 0.85 5.20
CA HIS A 57 20.82 -0.22 4.20
C HIS A 57 20.13 0.18 2.89
N GLU A 58 20.60 -0.39 1.78
CA GLU A 58 19.95 -0.23 0.48
C GLU A 58 18.76 -1.18 0.30
N ILE A 59 17.77 -1.04 1.18
CA ILE A 59 16.57 -1.88 1.22
C ILE A 59 15.37 -1.06 0.74
N PHE A 60 14.70 -1.53 -0.31
CA PHE A 60 13.42 -1.00 -0.75
C PHE A 60 12.25 -1.58 0.06
N VAL A 61 11.09 -0.93 -0.02
CA VAL A 61 9.85 -1.41 0.61
C VAL A 61 8.75 -1.55 -0.45
N ILE A 62 8.03 -2.66 -0.45
CA ILE A 62 6.72 -2.77 -1.10
C ILE A 62 5.68 -2.84 0.01
N SER A 63 4.78 -1.87 0.03
CA SER A 63 3.63 -1.78 0.93
C SER A 63 2.37 -2.14 0.16
N ASP A 64 1.86 -3.33 0.37
CA ASP A 64 0.56 -3.75 -0.14
C ASP A 64 -0.52 -3.13 0.74
N GLU A 65 -1.15 -2.08 0.23
CA GLU A 65 -2.17 -1.27 0.91
C GLU A 65 -3.52 -1.39 0.20
N VAL A 66 -3.82 -2.52 -0.47
CA VAL A 66 -5.08 -2.68 -1.23
C VAL A 66 -6.36 -2.58 -0.38
N TYR A 67 -6.22 -2.66 0.95
CA TYR A 67 -7.30 -2.45 1.92
C TYR A 67 -7.16 -1.11 2.67
N GLU A 68 -6.40 -0.13 2.17
CA GLU A 68 -6.14 1.19 2.79
C GLU A 68 -7.40 1.90 3.30
N HIS A 69 -8.52 1.74 2.60
CA HIS A 69 -9.80 2.36 2.94
C HIS A 69 -10.67 1.52 3.88
N ILE A 70 -10.23 0.33 4.30
CA ILE A 70 -10.95 -0.55 5.23
C ILE A 70 -10.10 -0.69 6.49
N ASN A 71 -9.96 0.43 7.21
CA ASN A 71 -9.23 0.53 8.46
C ASN A 71 -10.13 1.14 9.54
N PHE A 72 -10.36 0.40 10.63
CA PHE A 72 -11.28 0.80 11.70
C PHE A 72 -10.60 1.50 12.88
N SER A 73 -9.31 1.81 12.78
CA SER A 73 -8.62 2.56 13.83
C SER A 73 -9.09 4.01 13.84
N GLN A 74 -9.14 4.62 15.04
CA GLN A 74 -9.51 6.03 15.18
C GLN A 74 -8.49 6.97 14.52
N GLN A 75 -7.23 6.54 14.37
CA GLN A 75 -6.19 7.32 13.70
C GLN A 75 -6.25 7.23 12.17
N GLY A 76 -7.11 6.36 11.62
CA GLY A 76 -7.17 6.06 10.19
C GLY A 76 -6.00 5.20 9.70
N HIS A 77 -5.91 5.03 8.39
CA HIS A 77 -4.86 4.20 7.78
C HIS A 77 -3.48 4.86 7.85
N ALA A 78 -2.51 4.14 8.42
CA ALA A 78 -1.11 4.49 8.33
C ALA A 78 -0.54 3.94 7.02
N SER A 79 -0.22 4.83 6.09
CA SER A 79 0.42 4.49 4.82
C SER A 79 1.94 4.66 4.89
N VAL A 80 2.68 3.84 4.14
CA VAL A 80 4.11 4.07 3.91
C VAL A 80 4.37 5.44 3.28
N LEU A 81 3.40 5.95 2.51
CA LEU A 81 3.48 7.27 1.88
C LEU A 81 3.43 8.41 2.90
N ALA A 82 2.91 8.19 4.11
CA ALA A 82 2.88 9.21 5.15
C ALA A 82 4.26 9.40 5.83
N HIS A 83 5.17 8.44 5.69
CA HIS A 83 6.51 8.51 6.27
C HIS A 83 7.52 9.12 5.28
N PRO A 84 8.08 10.32 5.53
CA PRO A 84 8.88 11.04 4.53
C PRO A 84 10.07 10.25 3.97
N GLN A 85 10.85 9.60 4.83
CA GLN A 85 12.06 8.88 4.42
C GLN A 85 11.78 7.52 3.76
N LEU A 86 10.77 6.78 4.24
CA LEU A 86 10.37 5.52 3.62
C LEU A 86 9.76 5.76 2.24
N ARG A 87 8.99 6.83 2.06
CA ARG A 87 8.40 7.22 0.76
C ARG A 87 9.45 7.25 -0.36
N GLU A 88 10.65 7.75 -0.09
CA GLU A 88 11.75 7.86 -1.07
C GLU A 88 12.36 6.51 -1.50
N ARG A 89 11.96 5.40 -0.86
CA ARG A 89 12.42 4.04 -1.19
C ARG A 89 11.31 2.99 -1.15
N ALA A 90 10.06 3.42 -1.20
CA ALA A 90 8.90 2.56 -1.11
C ALA A 90 8.06 2.57 -2.39
N VAL A 91 7.31 1.48 -2.55
CA VAL A 91 6.23 1.32 -3.52
C VAL A 91 4.97 1.02 -2.74
N ALA A 92 4.00 1.93 -2.72
CA ALA A 92 2.66 1.64 -2.21
C ALA A 92 1.83 1.03 -3.34
N VAL A 93 1.09 -0.05 -3.06
CA VAL A 93 0.25 -0.76 -4.03
C VAL A 93 -1.21 -0.69 -3.61
N SER A 94 -2.08 -0.31 -4.55
CA SER A 94 -3.50 -0.07 -4.31
C SER A 94 -4.37 -0.81 -5.34
N SER A 95 -5.63 -1.09 -4.99
CA SER A 95 -6.55 -1.84 -5.86
C SER A 95 -7.97 -1.25 -5.90
N PHE A 96 -8.41 -0.81 -7.08
CA PHE A 96 -9.77 -0.32 -7.27
C PHE A 96 -10.83 -1.40 -7.11
N GLY A 97 -10.53 -2.62 -7.53
CA GLY A 97 -11.45 -3.73 -7.35
C GLY A 97 -11.78 -4.02 -5.89
N LYS A 98 -10.86 -3.69 -4.96
CA LYS A 98 -11.08 -3.81 -3.51
C LYS A 98 -11.87 -2.64 -2.97
N THR A 99 -11.50 -1.42 -3.33
CA THR A 99 -12.18 -0.20 -2.87
C THR A 99 -13.62 -0.10 -3.38
N TYR A 100 -13.86 -0.39 -4.66
CA TYR A 100 -15.17 -0.22 -5.31
C TYR A 100 -15.96 -1.51 -5.51
N HIS A 101 -15.65 -2.57 -4.74
CA HIS A 101 -16.38 -3.84 -4.75
C HIS A 101 -16.49 -4.54 -6.13
N MET A 102 -15.58 -4.22 -7.06
CA MET A 102 -15.57 -4.69 -8.45
C MET A 102 -14.28 -5.47 -8.77
N THR A 103 -14.00 -6.54 -8.03
CA THR A 103 -12.73 -7.30 -8.14
C THR A 103 -12.45 -7.83 -9.56
N GLY A 104 -13.49 -8.07 -10.36
CA GLY A 104 -13.39 -8.51 -11.75
C GLY A 104 -12.89 -7.44 -12.74
N TRP A 105 -12.91 -6.15 -12.38
CA TRP A 105 -12.46 -5.06 -13.26
C TRP A 105 -10.93 -5.00 -13.41
N LYS A 106 -10.19 -5.58 -12.47
CA LYS A 106 -8.73 -5.77 -12.54
C LYS A 106 -7.94 -4.48 -12.85
N VAL A 107 -8.32 -3.38 -12.21
CA VAL A 107 -7.53 -2.13 -12.22
C VAL A 107 -6.93 -1.90 -10.83
N GLY A 108 -5.63 -1.62 -10.81
CA GLY A 108 -4.86 -1.24 -9.63
C GLY A 108 -3.72 -0.32 -10.04
N TYR A 109 -3.02 0.24 -9.08
CA TYR A 109 -1.92 1.16 -9.34
C TYR A 109 -0.85 1.08 -8.25
N CYS A 110 0.29 1.71 -8.48
CA CYS A 110 1.31 1.88 -7.45
C CYS A 110 1.87 3.30 -7.45
N VAL A 111 2.29 3.75 -6.27
CA VAL A 111 2.92 5.06 -6.05
C VAL A 111 4.33 4.82 -5.57
N ALA A 112 5.32 5.39 -6.26
CA ALA A 112 6.73 5.29 -5.92
C ALA A 112 7.48 6.54 -6.42
N PRO A 113 8.70 6.79 -5.92
CA PRO A 113 9.61 7.80 -6.46
C PRO A 113 9.89 7.59 -7.95
N ALA A 114 10.12 8.68 -8.68
CA ALA A 114 10.31 8.65 -10.13
C ALA A 114 11.36 7.62 -10.61
N PRO A 115 12.54 7.45 -9.97
CA PRO A 115 13.50 6.42 -10.38
C PRO A 115 12.94 4.99 -10.25
N ILE A 116 12.20 4.71 -9.16
CA ILE A 116 11.61 3.39 -8.90
C ILE A 116 10.44 3.15 -9.87
N SER A 117 9.57 4.14 -10.05
CA SER A 117 8.46 4.07 -11.01
C SER A 117 8.95 3.85 -12.45
N ALA A 118 10.09 4.43 -12.84
CA ALA A 118 10.65 4.20 -14.17
C ALA A 118 11.01 2.72 -14.39
N GLU A 119 11.64 2.06 -13.41
CA GLU A 119 11.96 0.63 -13.49
C GLU A 119 10.70 -0.25 -13.48
N ILE A 120 9.69 0.10 -12.68
CA ILE A 120 8.39 -0.60 -12.69
C ILE A 120 7.73 -0.49 -14.06
N ARG A 121 7.74 0.70 -14.68
CA ARG A 121 7.15 0.94 -16.01
C ARG A 121 7.85 0.16 -17.11
N LYS A 122 9.18 0.02 -17.05
CA LYS A 122 9.94 -0.83 -17.99
C LYS A 122 9.49 -2.29 -17.94
N VAL A 123 9.10 -2.80 -16.77
CA VAL A 123 8.53 -4.15 -16.64
C VAL A 123 7.08 -4.16 -17.13
N HIS A 124 6.24 -3.25 -16.62
CA HIS A 124 4.81 -3.17 -16.95
C HIS A 124 4.55 -3.08 -18.46
N GLN A 125 5.33 -2.28 -19.19
CA GLN A 125 5.17 -2.09 -20.64
C GLN A 125 5.30 -3.40 -21.44
N TYR A 126 6.03 -4.39 -20.91
CA TYR A 126 6.20 -5.71 -21.53
C TYR A 126 5.33 -6.80 -20.90
N LEU A 127 4.74 -6.56 -19.74
CA LEU A 127 3.77 -7.48 -19.12
C LEU A 127 2.40 -7.36 -19.79
N THR A 128 1.88 -6.14 -19.90
CA THR A 128 0.54 -5.90 -20.47
C THR A 128 0.47 -4.68 -21.38
N PHE A 129 1.54 -3.88 -21.46
CA PHE A 129 1.64 -2.60 -22.17
C PHE A 129 0.71 -1.49 -21.63
N SER A 130 -0.58 -1.78 -21.53
CA SER A 130 -1.62 -0.87 -21.03
C SER A 130 -2.68 -1.64 -20.26
N VAL A 131 -3.58 -0.91 -19.60
CA VAL A 131 -4.74 -1.44 -18.87
C VAL A 131 -6.02 -0.97 -19.57
N ASN A 132 -7.15 -1.64 -19.32
CA ASN A 132 -8.47 -1.35 -19.90
C ASN A 132 -8.82 0.16 -19.88
N THR A 133 -8.73 0.82 -21.05
CA THR A 133 -8.90 2.28 -21.17
C THR A 133 -10.27 2.77 -20.70
N PRO A 134 -11.41 2.16 -21.09
CA PRO A 134 -12.71 2.58 -20.58
C PRO A 134 -12.83 2.49 -19.05
N ALA A 135 -12.31 1.43 -18.43
CA ALA A 135 -12.34 1.27 -16.97
C ALA A 135 -11.52 2.36 -16.27
N GLN A 136 -10.37 2.75 -16.84
CA GLN A 136 -9.58 3.85 -16.30
C GLN A 136 -10.34 5.18 -16.31
N LEU A 137 -11.03 5.49 -17.41
CA LEU A 137 -11.84 6.71 -17.53
C LEU A 137 -12.99 6.70 -16.51
N ALA A 138 -13.71 5.59 -16.38
CA ALA A 138 -14.78 5.44 -15.40
C ALA A 138 -14.28 5.59 -13.95
N LEU A 139 -13.13 5.02 -13.62
CA LEU A 139 -12.52 5.15 -12.29
C LEU A 139 -12.06 6.59 -12.02
N ALA A 140 -11.51 7.27 -13.03
CA ALA A 140 -11.15 8.68 -12.92
C ALA A 140 -12.38 9.57 -12.70
N ASP A 141 -13.51 9.28 -13.37
CA ASP A 141 -14.79 9.97 -13.13
C ASP A 141 -15.28 9.71 -11.71
N MET A 142 -15.34 8.44 -11.28
CA MET A 142 -15.77 8.06 -9.93
C MET A 142 -14.98 8.79 -8.84
N LEU A 143 -13.65 8.86 -8.97
CA LEU A 143 -12.80 9.55 -7.98
C LEU A 143 -12.94 11.07 -7.96
N ARG A 144 -13.45 11.68 -9.03
CA ARG A 144 -13.70 13.11 -9.07
C ARG A 144 -15.12 13.44 -8.62
N ALA A 145 -16.08 12.60 -8.99
CA ALA A 145 -17.48 12.76 -8.68
C ALA A 145 -17.77 12.40 -7.22
N GLU A 146 -17.29 11.24 -6.75
CA GLU A 146 -17.64 10.59 -5.46
C GLU A 146 -16.42 10.22 -4.58
N PRO A 147 -15.43 11.10 -4.41
CA PRO A 147 -14.19 10.77 -3.69
C PRO A 147 -14.34 10.41 -2.20
N GLU A 148 -15.41 10.81 -1.53
CA GLU A 148 -15.66 10.27 -0.20
C GLU A 148 -16.01 8.80 -0.18
N HIS A 149 -16.42 8.23 -1.32
CA HIS A 149 -16.90 6.86 -1.33
C HIS A 149 -15.84 5.99 -0.70
N TYR A 150 -14.57 6.25 -1.03
CA TYR A 150 -13.42 5.59 -0.42
C TYR A 150 -13.03 6.15 0.97
N LEU A 151 -13.27 7.43 1.27
CA LEU A 151 -12.96 8.02 2.59
C LEU A 151 -13.89 7.49 3.70
N ALA A 152 -15.14 7.22 3.36
CA ALA A 152 -16.19 6.81 4.28
C ALA A 152 -16.36 5.28 4.38
N LEU A 153 -15.59 4.48 3.64
CA LEU A 153 -15.67 3.01 3.71
C LEU A 153 -15.55 2.41 5.12
N PRO A 154 -14.76 2.97 6.06
CA PRO A 154 -14.73 2.49 7.43
C PRO A 154 -16.00 2.83 8.22
N ASP A 155 -16.71 3.89 7.85
CA ASP A 155 -17.88 4.39 8.55
C ASP A 155 -19.13 3.60 8.13
N ARG A 156 -19.89 3.11 9.12
CA ARG A 156 -21.14 2.34 8.90
C ARG A 156 -22.29 3.19 8.30
N SER A 157 -22.03 4.41 7.88
CA SER A 157 -23.02 5.40 7.44
C SER A 157 -22.46 6.19 6.26
N TYR A 158 -22.63 5.65 5.05
CA TYR A 158 -22.28 6.30 3.78
C TYR A 158 -22.92 7.71 3.67
N SER A 159 -22.10 8.77 3.58
CA SER A 159 -22.52 10.05 3.00
C SER A 159 -21.36 10.83 2.38
N PHE A 160 -21.67 11.42 1.22
CA PHE A 160 -20.81 12.02 0.19
C PHE A 160 -19.83 13.17 0.66
N ILE A 161 -18.60 13.36 0.10
CA ILE A 161 -17.70 14.54 -0.19
C ILE A 161 -16.13 14.29 -0.40
N ALA A 162 -15.62 14.76 -1.57
CA ALA A 162 -14.27 15.31 -2.01
C ALA A 162 -12.91 14.51 -1.82
N ARG A 163 -11.82 14.52 -2.65
CA ARG A 163 -11.36 14.97 -4.01
C ARG A 163 -9.96 14.36 -4.35
N SER A 164 -9.72 14.03 -5.64
CA SER A 164 -8.45 14.04 -6.43
C SER A 164 -7.34 12.97 -6.25
N ALA A 165 -7.20 12.08 -7.25
CA ALA A 165 -5.99 11.32 -7.60
C ALA A 165 -5.85 11.18 -9.15
N ILE A 166 -4.63 11.03 -9.68
CA ILE A 166 -4.33 10.94 -11.13
C ILE A 166 -4.02 9.48 -11.52
N PHE A 167 -4.65 9.00 -12.60
CA PHE A 167 -4.51 7.66 -13.18
C PHE A 167 -3.63 7.66 -14.43
N TRP A 168 -2.90 6.56 -14.64
CA TRP A 168 -2.14 6.23 -15.85
C TRP A 168 -2.62 4.88 -16.40
#